data_AF-A0A8S2RMA3-F1
#
_entry.id   AF-A0A8S2RMA3-F1
#
_cell.length_a   1.000
_cell.length_b   1.000
_cell.length_c   1.000
_cell.angle_alpha   90.00
_cell.angle_beta   90.00
_cell.angle_gamma   90.00
#
_symmetry.space_group_name_H-M   'P 1'
#
loop_
_entity.id
_entity.type
_entity.pdbx_description
1 polymer ?
#
loop_
_entity_poly.entity_id
_entity_poly.type
_entity_poly.pdbx_seq_one_letter_code
_entity_poly.pdbx_strand_id
1 'polypeptide(L)'
;SNRDLELKQELVKKIRSRLYECSHLFVVLLYNERTDKLQTVRAHFSPSESSYFFFGKNHGMQFALGRTPPTEYYQHYQKYHLISLEKWVYC
;
A
#
# COMPACT_ATOMS: atom_id res chain seq x y z
N SER A 1 21.58 -2.83 6.07
CA SER A 1 22.43 -1.63 6.01
C SER A 1 21.61 -0.40 6.38
N ASN A 2 22.21 0.76 6.70
CA ASN A 2 21.44 2.00 6.94
C ASN A 2 20.55 2.40 5.75
N ARG A 3 21.02 2.11 4.52
CA ARG A 3 20.30 2.39 3.28
C ARG A 3 19.00 1.60 3.12
N ASP A 4 18.98 0.34 3.55
CA ASP A 4 17.75 -0.48 3.51
C ASP A 4 16.67 0.04 4.46
N LEU A 5 17.10 0.62 5.58
CA LEU A 5 16.19 1.19 6.57
C LEU A 5 15.61 2.51 6.06
N GLU A 6 16.44 3.37 5.48
CA GLU A 6 16.02 4.63 4.83
C GLU A 6 14.99 4.36 3.72
N LEU A 7 15.26 3.41 2.82
CA LEU A 7 14.32 3.07 1.74
C LEU A 7 12.96 2.58 2.26
N LYS A 8 12.95 1.82 3.36
CA LYS A 8 11.70 1.38 4.00
C LYS A 8 10.94 2.55 4.64
N GLN A 9 11.66 3.47 5.30
CA GLN A 9 11.06 4.67 5.89
C GLN A 9 10.48 5.59 4.82
N GLU A 10 11.19 5.79 3.71
CA GLU A 10 10.72 6.59 2.58
C GLU A 10 9.48 5.98 1.92
N LEU A 11 9.43 4.65 1.76
CA LEU A 11 8.22 3.97 1.28
C LEU A 11 7.03 4.23 2.20
N VAL A 12 7.22 4.11 3.52
CA VAL A 12 6.17 4.36 4.52
C VAL A 12 5.68 5.81 4.46
N LYS A 13 6.59 6.78 4.40
CA LYS A 13 6.22 8.20 4.26
C LYS A 13 5.41 8.45 2.99
N LYS A 14 5.84 7.88 1.86
CA LYS A 14 5.17 8.04 0.57
C LYS A 14 3.77 7.44 0.55
N ILE A 15 3.59 6.26 1.14
CA ILE A 15 2.26 5.65 1.29
C ILE A 15 1.35 6.59 2.10
N ARG A 16 1.83 7.04 3.26
CA ARG A 16 1.07 7.90 4.17
C ARG A 16 0.70 9.25 3.56
N SER A 17 1.61 9.87 2.80
CA SER A 17 1.31 11.14 2.13
C SER A 17 0.21 10.99 1.09
N ARG A 18 0.16 9.86 0.36
CA ARG A 18 -0.87 9.61 -0.65
C ARG A 18 -2.21 9.17 -0.07
N LEU A 19 -2.19 8.44 1.05
CA LEU A 19 -3.43 8.06 1.75
C LEU A 19 -4.25 9.28 2.16
N TYR A 20 -3.61 10.38 2.52
CA TYR A 20 -4.31 11.63 2.84
C TYR A 20 -5.01 12.26 1.62
N GLU A 21 -4.49 12.05 0.41
CA GLU A 21 -4.99 12.64 -0.84
C GLU A 21 -6.04 11.76 -1.53
N CYS A 22 -6.10 10.47 -1.21
CA CYS A 22 -6.95 9.49 -1.88
C CYS A 22 -8.29 9.31 -1.16
N SER A 23 -9.38 9.32 -1.93
CA SER A 23 -10.73 9.06 -1.39
C SER A 23 -11.01 7.56 -1.16
N HIS A 24 -10.24 6.69 -1.79
CA HIS A 24 -10.44 5.24 -1.78
C HIS A 24 -9.10 4.51 -1.60
N LEU A 25 -9.14 3.42 -0.84
CA LEU A 25 -8.02 2.50 -0.67
C LEU A 25 -8.46 1.09 -1.08
N PHE A 26 -7.70 0.46 -1.96
CA PHE A 26 -7.93 -0.91 -2.41
C PHE A 26 -6.80 -1.82 -1.90
N VAL A 27 -7.13 -3.08 -1.66
CA VAL A 27 -6.17 -4.11 -1.21
C VAL A 27 -6.30 -5.28 -2.17
N VAL A 28 -5.27 -5.50 -2.99
CA VAL A 28 -5.28 -6.54 -4.03
C VAL A 28 -4.27 -7.62 -3.68
N LEU A 29 -4.76 -8.85 -3.61
CA LEU A 29 -3.92 -10.01 -3.38
C LEU A 29 -3.33 -10.51 -4.70
N LEU A 30 -2.01 -10.65 -4.74
CA LEU A 30 -1.27 -11.09 -5.91
C LEU A 30 -0.56 -12.40 -5.58
N TYR A 31 -0.84 -13.46 -6.34
CA TYR A 31 -0.25 -14.78 -6.15
C TYR A 31 0.75 -15.09 -7.24
N ASN A 32 2.03 -15.21 -6.85
CA ASN A 32 3.12 -15.61 -7.74
C ASN A 32 3.18 -14.81 -9.07
N GLU A 33 2.76 -13.55 -9.02
CA GLU A 33 2.82 -12.71 -10.22
C GLU A 33 4.25 -12.32 -10.54
N ARG A 34 4.59 -12.43 -11.82
CA ARG A 34 5.91 -12.06 -12.30
C ARG A 34 6.10 -10.54 -12.25
N THR A 35 7.34 -10.12 -12.03
CA THR A 35 7.71 -8.71 -11.85
C THR A 35 7.30 -7.82 -13.03
N ASP A 36 7.38 -8.35 -14.25
CA ASP A 36 6.97 -7.67 -15.49
C ASP A 36 5.48 -7.27 -15.46
N LYS A 37 4.59 -8.19 -15.06
CA LYS A 37 3.17 -7.89 -14.92
C LYS A 37 2.91 -6.82 -13.86
N LEU A 38 3.61 -6.87 -12.72
CA LEU A 38 3.48 -5.86 -11.66
C LEU A 38 3.95 -4.48 -12.13
N GLN A 39 5.00 -4.44 -12.96
CA GLN A 39 5.46 -3.21 -13.60
C GLN A 39 4.42 -2.67 -14.59
N THR A 40 3.79 -3.54 -15.39
CA THR A 40 2.70 -3.16 -16.30
C THR A 40 1.52 -2.56 -15.53
N VAL A 41 1.05 -3.24 -14.48
CA VAL A 41 -0.04 -2.73 -13.63
C VAL A 41 0.32 -1.37 -13.05
N ARG A 42 1.52 -1.22 -12.49
CA ARG A 42 1.98 0.07 -11.95
C ARG A 42 2.06 1.17 -13.01
N ALA A 43 2.42 0.85 -14.26
CA ALA A 43 2.47 1.82 -15.34
C ALA A 43 1.08 2.35 -15.72
N HIS A 44 0.03 1.53 -15.57
CA HIS A 44 -1.36 1.97 -15.76
C HIS A 44 -1.81 2.99 -14.70
N PHE A 45 -1.28 2.92 -13.48
CA PHE A 45 -1.53 3.89 -12.40
C PHE A 45 -0.48 5.01 -12.41
N SER A 46 -0.31 5.66 -13.55
CA SER A 46 0.67 6.74 -13.73
C SER A 46 0.41 7.92 -12.78
N PRO A 47 1.45 8.64 -12.31
CA PRO A 47 1.30 9.79 -11.40
C PRO A 47 0.46 10.97 -11.93
N SER A 48 0.13 10.95 -13.22
CA SER A 48 -0.80 11.90 -13.85
C SER A 48 -2.26 11.65 -13.47
N GLU A 49 -2.56 10.46 -12.94
CA GLU A 49 -3.86 10.09 -12.39
C GLU A 49 -3.84 10.31 -10.87
N SER A 50 -4.97 10.67 -10.26
CA SER A 50 -5.13 10.80 -8.81
C SER A 50 -5.09 9.45 -8.06
N SER A 51 -4.53 8.42 -8.69
CA SER A 51 -4.46 7.04 -8.22
C SER A 51 -3.02 6.59 -8.09
N TYR A 52 -2.71 5.90 -6.99
CA TYR A 52 -1.37 5.41 -6.69
C TYR A 52 -1.38 3.90 -6.52
N PHE A 53 -0.30 3.25 -6.97
CA PHE A 53 -0.12 1.81 -6.81
C PHE A 53 1.19 1.51 -6.07
N PHE A 54 1.06 1.03 -4.84
CA PHE A 54 2.16 0.55 -4.01
C PHE A 54 2.18 -0.98 -3.99
N PHE A 55 3.39 -1.55 -3.92
CA PHE A 55 3.58 -2.97 -3.65
C PHE A 55 4.86 -3.15 -2.83
N GLY A 56 4.86 -4.16 -1.96
CA GLY A 56 5.97 -4.43 -1.06
C GLY A 56 5.69 -5.61 -0.16
N LYS A 57 6.66 -5.93 0.71
CA LYS A 57 6.47 -6.98 1.72
C LYS A 57 5.32 -6.60 2.65
N ASN A 58 4.47 -7.57 2.99
CA ASN A 58 3.26 -7.39 3.82
C ASN A 58 3.53 -6.58 5.09
N HIS A 59 4.61 -6.93 5.81
CA HIS A 59 4.98 -6.26 7.06
C HIS A 59 5.28 -4.76 6.88
N GLY A 60 5.84 -4.35 5.74
CA GLY A 60 6.09 -2.94 5.42
C GLY A 60 4.79 -2.19 5.12
N MET A 61 3.90 -2.81 4.34
CA MET A 61 2.59 -2.24 4.01
C MET A 61 1.71 -2.08 5.27
N GLN A 62 1.64 -3.11 6.12
CA GLN A 62 0.91 -3.04 7.40
C GLN A 62 1.48 -1.97 8.33
N PHE A 63 2.79 -1.77 8.35
CA PHE A 63 3.38 -0.70 9.16
C PHE A 63 3.00 0.69 8.63
N ALA A 64 2.92 0.86 7.30
CA ALA A 64 2.51 2.11 6.70
C ALA A 64 1.05 2.47 7.04
N LEU A 65 0.15 1.48 6.97
CA LEU A 65 -1.28 1.65 7.19
C LEU A 65 -1.69 1.69 8.67
N GLY A 66 -0.92 1.04 9.53
CA GLY A 66 -1.30 0.73 10.90
C GLY A 66 -1.60 -0.76 11.05
N ARG A 67 -1.11 -1.36 12.14
CA ARG A 67 -1.17 -2.82 12.35
C ARG A 67 -2.37 -3.26 13.17
N THR A 68 -2.89 -2.33 13.95
CA THR A 68 -3.94 -2.54 14.93
C THR A 68 -4.88 -1.34 14.84
N PRO A 69 -6.15 -1.47 15.25
CA PRO A 69 -7.09 -0.35 15.21
C PRO A 69 -6.56 0.93 15.88
N PRO A 70 -5.86 0.88 17.04
CA PRO A 70 -5.27 2.08 17.65
C PRO A 70 -4.08 2.68 16.88
N THR A 71 -3.43 1.90 16.02
CA THR A 71 -2.27 2.33 15.22
C THR A 71 -2.63 2.62 13.77
N GLU A 72 -3.91 2.54 13.41
CA GLU A 72 -4.39 2.94 12.09
C GLU A 72 -4.02 4.40 11.82
N TYR A 73 -3.28 4.60 10.74
CA TYR A 73 -2.76 5.92 10.39
C TYR A 73 -3.87 6.89 9.97
N TYR A 74 -5.02 6.38 9.51
CA TYR A 74 -6.09 7.21 8.95
C TYR A 74 -7.45 6.83 9.55
N GLN A 75 -7.92 7.58 10.54
CA GLN A 75 -9.16 7.27 11.29
C GLN A 75 -10.46 7.31 10.45
N HIS A 76 -10.40 7.80 9.20
CA HIS A 76 -11.56 7.87 8.29
C HIS A 76 -11.69 6.68 7.33
N TYR A 77 -11.15 5.51 7.69
CA TYR A 77 -11.45 4.25 7.01
C TYR A 77 -12.88 3.73 7.26
N GLN A 78 -13.90 4.57 7.08
CA GLN A 78 -15.30 4.18 7.29
C GLN A 78 -15.85 3.18 6.26
N LYS A 79 -15.03 2.73 5.30
CA LYS A 79 -15.47 1.74 4.32
C LYS A 79 -14.29 1.04 3.64
N TYR A 80 -13.51 0.29 4.41
CA TYR A 80 -12.83 -0.82 3.76
C TYR A 80 -13.91 -1.81 3.29
N HIS A 81 -14.00 -2.06 1.98
CA HIS A 81 -14.49 -3.36 1.52
C HIS A 81 -13.39 -4.38 1.83
N LEU A 82 -13.22 -4.69 3.13
CA LEU A 82 -12.39 -5.80 3.58
C LEU A 82 -13.04 -7.07 3.06
N ILE A 83 -12.54 -7.57 1.93
CA ILE A 83 -12.62 -9.00 1.68
C ILE A 83 -11.61 -9.61 2.65
N SER A 84 -12.05 -9.86 3.88
CA SER A 84 -11.41 -10.79 4.79
C SER A 84 -11.24 -12.11 4.05
N LEU A 85 -9.99 -12.53 3.86
CA LEU A 85 -9.54 -13.91 3.96
C LEU A 85 -8.00 -13.90 3.94
N GLU A 86 -7.44 -14.42 5.02
CA GLU A 86 -6.07 -14.88 5.22
C GLU A 86 -5.04 -14.63 4.09
N LYS A 87 -4.07 -13.74 4.41
CA LYS A 87 -2.86 -13.33 3.65
C LYS A 87 -3.12 -12.16 2.70
N TRP A 88 -2.39 -11.07 2.93
CA TRP A 88 -2.78 -9.71 2.53
C TRP A 88 -1.65 -8.97 1.82
N VAL A 89 -1.92 -8.33 0.68
CA VAL A 89 -1.04 -7.37 -0.02
C VAL A 89 -1.86 -6.11 -0.34
N TYR A 90 -1.31 -4.93 -0.04
CA TYR A 90 -2.01 -3.63 -0.09
C TYR A 90 -1.58 -2.83 -1.32
N CYS A 91 -2.51 -2.08 -1.92
CA CYS A 91 -2.25 -1.13 -3.01
C CYS A 91 -1.89 0.26 -2.49
#